data_AF-A0A1I3UVP8-F1
#
_entry.id   AF-A0A1I3UVP8-F1
#
_cell.length_a   1.000
_cell.length_b   1.000
_cell.length_c   1.000
_cell.angle_alpha   90.00
_cell.angle_beta   90.00
_cell.angle_gamma   90.00
#
_symmetry.space_group_name_H-M   'P 1'
#
loop_
_entity.id
_entity.type
_entity.pdbx_description
1 polymer ?
#
loop_
_entity_poly.entity_id
_entity_poly.type
_entity_poly.pdbx_seq_one_letter_code
_entity_poly.pdbx_strand_id
1 'polypeptide(L)'
;MDQPHIEPPQGGKGEEQETRERILAAASQLMAKKGYKGATTRKISELAGVNEVTIFRHFKNKETILEELLKGILNIRQQLENHLHGEYSELREMLRRYAHGYYGMLVERKEILMICMIEADNHPEVIKLFSSVPVTAVEVLCSKLQQFQDQGHLPKKDSFTAALMFVSTFFYAFMAKHRINLALDLDEEQLVENACDILINGITDKQN
;
A
#
# COMPACT_ATOMS: atom_id res chain seq x y z
N MET A 1 -18.68 -40.95 43.42
CA MET A 1 -17.58 -40.80 42.45
C MET A 1 -18.17 -40.07 41.26
N ASP A 2 -18.13 -38.74 41.26
CA ASP A 2 -18.49 -37.95 40.09
C ASP A 2 -17.21 -37.43 39.46
N GLN A 3 -16.89 -37.94 38.27
CA GLN A 3 -15.81 -37.39 37.46
C GLN A 3 -16.27 -36.05 36.89
N PRO A 4 -15.48 -34.98 37.01
CA PRO A 4 -15.79 -33.75 36.29
C PRO A 4 -15.67 -34.00 34.78
N HIS A 5 -16.78 -33.77 34.09
CA HIS A 5 -16.87 -33.79 32.64
C HIS A 5 -16.06 -32.59 32.11
N ILE A 6 -14.89 -32.85 31.53
CA ILE A 6 -14.12 -31.84 30.80
C ILE A 6 -14.80 -31.68 29.45
N GLU A 7 -15.53 -30.57 29.27
CA GLU A 7 -16.01 -30.17 27.95
C GLU A 7 -14.82 -29.93 27.00
N PRO A 8 -14.89 -30.37 25.73
CA PRO A 8 -13.85 -30.08 24.76
C PRO A 8 -13.76 -28.56 24.53
N PRO A 9 -12.56 -28.01 24.28
CA PRO A 9 -12.40 -26.58 24.09
C PRO A 9 -13.21 -26.12 22.87
N GLN A 10 -14.10 -25.15 23.10
CA GLN A 10 -14.82 -24.44 22.06
C GLN A 10 -13.83 -23.57 21.27
N GLY A 11 -13.17 -24.15 20.27
CA GLY A 11 -12.43 -23.38 19.27
C GLY A 11 -13.41 -22.57 18.42
N GLY A 12 -13.77 -21.39 18.91
CA GLY A 12 -14.74 -20.50 18.28
C GLY A 12 -14.19 -19.86 17.00
N LYS A 13 -15.09 -19.37 16.13
CA LYS A 13 -14.76 -18.65 14.87
C LYS A 13 -13.64 -17.59 15.00
N GLY A 14 -13.43 -17.03 16.19
CA GLY A 14 -12.33 -16.10 16.49
C GLY A 14 -10.94 -16.73 16.39
N GLU A 15 -10.72 -17.93 16.95
CA GLU A 15 -9.41 -18.61 16.89
C GLU A 15 -9.04 -19.04 15.47
N GLU A 16 -10.05 -19.40 14.67
CA GLU A 16 -9.87 -19.77 13.26
C GLU A 16 -9.45 -18.56 12.41
N GLN A 17 -10.07 -17.40 12.66
CA GLN A 17 -9.71 -16.14 12.01
C GLN A 17 -8.30 -15.66 12.42
N GLU A 18 -7.97 -15.71 13.71
CA GLU A 18 -6.63 -15.37 14.21
C GLU A 18 -5.56 -16.27 13.57
N THR A 19 -5.84 -17.57 13.44
CA THR A 19 -4.92 -18.51 12.79
C THR A 19 -4.72 -18.17 11.32
N ARG A 20 -5.80 -17.84 10.61
CA ARG A 20 -5.73 -17.40 9.21
C ARG A 20 -4.87 -16.14 9.06
N GLU A 21 -5.03 -15.17 9.95
CA GLU A 21 -4.25 -13.92 9.94
C GLU A 21 -2.76 -14.15 10.25
N ARG A 22 -2.43 -15.03 11.21
CA ARG A 22 -1.04 -15.43 11.47
C ARG A 22 -0.38 -16.07 10.24
N ILE A 23 -1.11 -16.90 9.51
CA ILE A 23 -0.60 -17.52 8.27
C ILE A 23 -0.33 -16.46 7.20
N LEU A 24 -1.25 -15.51 7.00
CA LEU A 24 -1.06 -14.42 6.03
C LEU A 24 0.12 -13.52 6.42
N ALA A 25 0.26 -13.16 7.69
CA ALA A 25 1.38 -12.36 8.18
C ALA A 25 2.73 -13.07 8.01
N ALA A 26 2.79 -14.37 8.28
CA ALA A 26 4.01 -15.16 8.05
C ALA A 26 4.34 -15.27 6.56
N ALA A 27 3.33 -15.50 5.71
CA ALA A 27 3.50 -15.59 4.27
C ALA A 27 3.98 -14.28 3.67
N SER A 28 3.37 -13.14 4.04
CA SER A 28 3.75 -11.83 3.51
C SER A 28 5.21 -11.49 3.85
N GLN A 29 5.63 -11.70 5.10
CA GLN A 29 7.01 -11.48 5.53
C GLN A 29 8.01 -12.36 4.77
N LEU A 30 7.70 -13.64 4.56
CA LEU A 30 8.60 -14.56 3.87
C LEU A 30 8.66 -14.26 2.37
N MET A 31 7.53 -14.02 1.72
CA MET A 31 7.48 -13.70 0.29
C MET A 31 8.14 -12.35 -0.01
N ALA A 32 7.95 -11.34 0.83
CA ALA A 32 8.60 -10.03 0.69
C ALA A 32 10.13 -10.10 0.80
N LYS A 33 10.68 -11.11 1.50
CA LYS A 33 12.12 -11.28 1.70
C LYS A 33 12.77 -12.29 0.75
N LYS A 34 12.05 -13.34 0.37
CA LYS A 34 12.61 -14.51 -0.34
C LYS A 34 11.90 -14.83 -1.66
N GLY A 35 10.94 -14.01 -2.06
CA GLY A 35 10.04 -14.29 -3.17
C GLY A 35 9.09 -15.45 -2.90
N TYR A 36 8.16 -15.63 -3.81
CA TYR A 36 7.14 -16.67 -3.83
C TYR A 36 7.75 -18.07 -3.74
N LYS A 37 8.79 -18.35 -4.54
CA LYS A 37 9.47 -19.66 -4.52
C LYS A 37 10.17 -19.94 -3.19
N GLY A 38 10.78 -18.93 -2.57
CA GLY A 38 11.54 -19.08 -1.31
C GLY A 38 10.68 -19.26 -0.06
N ALA A 39 9.41 -18.82 -0.11
CA ALA A 39 8.41 -18.96 0.94
C ALA A 39 7.67 -20.31 0.82
N THR A 40 8.27 -21.40 1.29
CA THR A 40 7.61 -22.72 1.28
C THR A 40 6.52 -22.80 2.36
N THR A 41 5.48 -23.60 2.14
CA THR A 41 4.39 -23.84 3.12
C THR A 41 4.93 -24.28 4.48
N ARG A 42 5.95 -25.14 4.51
CA ARG A 42 6.68 -25.49 5.73
C ARG A 42 7.29 -24.29 6.45
N LYS A 43 7.99 -23.39 5.75
CA LYS A 43 8.57 -22.18 6.38
C LYS A 43 7.49 -21.23 6.88
N ILE A 44 6.37 -21.13 6.14
CA ILE A 44 5.21 -20.33 6.54
C ILE A 44 4.60 -20.92 7.81
N SER A 45 4.44 -22.25 7.91
CA SER A 45 3.84 -22.90 9.07
C SER A 45 4.72 -22.76 10.31
N GLU A 46 6.04 -22.94 10.14
CA GLU A 46 7.05 -22.72 11.18
C GLU A 46 6.99 -21.27 11.71
N LEU A 47 6.94 -20.27 10.82
CA LEU A 47 6.88 -18.86 11.22
C LEU A 47 5.51 -18.46 11.83
N ALA A 48 4.41 -19.02 11.33
CA ALA A 48 3.06 -18.76 11.84
C ALA A 48 2.75 -19.49 13.16
N GLY A 49 3.63 -20.40 13.60
CA GLY A 49 3.42 -21.21 14.80
C GLY A 49 2.29 -22.24 14.65
N VAL A 50 2.11 -22.79 13.44
CA VAL A 50 1.04 -23.76 13.13
C VAL A 50 1.61 -25.01 12.46
N ASN A 51 0.84 -26.10 12.43
CA ASN A 51 1.18 -27.27 11.63
C ASN A 51 0.95 -26.99 10.13
N GLU A 52 1.75 -27.58 9.26
CA GLU A 52 1.61 -27.40 7.80
C GLU A 52 0.23 -27.86 7.30
N VAL A 53 -0.35 -28.91 7.90
CA VAL A 53 -1.73 -29.34 7.61
C VAL A 53 -2.75 -28.24 7.93
N THR A 54 -2.52 -27.41 8.95
CA THR A 54 -3.41 -26.30 9.30
C THR A 54 -3.45 -25.26 8.18
N ILE A 55 -2.32 -24.98 7.50
CA ILE A 55 -2.31 -24.10 6.33
C ILE A 55 -3.28 -24.61 5.27
N PHE A 56 -3.22 -25.91 4.96
CA PHE A 56 -4.08 -26.52 3.92
C PHE A 56 -5.57 -26.57 4.29
N ARG A 57 -5.92 -26.37 5.57
CA ARG A 57 -7.32 -26.18 6.00
C ARG A 57 -7.83 -24.78 5.66
N HIS A 58 -6.98 -23.76 5.76
CA HIS A 58 -7.35 -22.36 5.49
C HIS A 58 -7.15 -21.96 4.03
N PHE A 59 -6.14 -22.52 3.37
CA PHE A 59 -5.73 -22.15 2.02
C PHE A 59 -5.48 -23.40 1.19
N LYS A 60 -6.14 -23.49 0.03
CA LYS A 60 -6.04 -24.67 -0.85
C LYS A 60 -4.59 -24.95 -1.28
N ASN A 61 -3.84 -23.89 -1.53
CA ASN A 61 -2.44 -23.93 -1.95
C ASN A 61 -1.76 -22.58 -1.64
N LYS A 62 -0.48 -22.48 -1.97
CA LYS A 62 0.30 -21.25 -1.73
C LYS A 62 -0.12 -20.11 -2.66
N GLU A 63 -0.65 -20.44 -3.84
CA GLU A 63 -1.18 -19.47 -4.80
C GLU A 63 -2.36 -18.70 -4.19
N THR A 64 -3.29 -19.39 -3.53
CA THR A 64 -4.42 -18.75 -2.83
C THR A 64 -3.95 -17.83 -1.71
N ILE A 65 -2.84 -18.15 -1.02
CA ILE A 65 -2.26 -17.26 -0.01
C ILE A 65 -1.78 -15.96 -0.68
N LEU A 66 -1.07 -16.07 -1.81
CA LEU A 66 -0.62 -14.90 -2.57
C LEU A 66 -1.82 -14.06 -3.05
N GLU A 67 -2.83 -14.68 -3.66
CA GLU A 67 -4.05 -14.00 -4.11
C GLU A 67 -4.72 -13.22 -2.98
N GLU A 68 -4.84 -13.81 -1.78
CA GLU A 68 -5.41 -13.17 -0.61
C GLU A 68 -4.57 -11.98 -0.11
N LEU A 69 -3.24 -12.09 -0.12
CA LEU A 69 -2.36 -10.96 0.20
C LEU A 69 -2.52 -9.82 -0.81
N LEU A 70 -2.62 -10.13 -2.09
CA LEU A 70 -2.77 -9.15 -3.17
C LEU A 70 -4.10 -8.40 -3.11
N LYS A 71 -5.15 -8.95 -2.47
CA LYS A 71 -6.40 -8.20 -2.20
C LYS A 71 -6.15 -6.95 -1.35
N GLY A 72 -5.07 -6.93 -0.58
CA GLY A 72 -4.56 -5.75 0.11
C GLY A 72 -4.09 -4.62 -0.81
N ILE A 73 -4.22 -4.70 -2.12
CA ILE A 73 -3.97 -3.57 -3.04
C ILE A 73 -5.29 -3.05 -3.63
N LEU A 74 -6.41 -3.73 -3.39
CA LEU A 74 -7.71 -3.27 -3.86
C LEU A 74 -8.14 -2.00 -3.11
N ASN A 75 -8.97 -1.19 -3.75
CA ASN A 75 -9.58 0.04 -3.19
C ASN A 75 -8.65 1.24 -2.96
N ILE A 76 -7.43 1.24 -3.53
CA ILE A 76 -6.51 2.39 -3.44
C ILE A 76 -7.17 3.71 -3.84
N ARG A 77 -7.93 3.70 -4.94
CA ARG A 77 -8.64 4.89 -5.44
C ARG A 77 -9.51 5.53 -4.35
N GLN A 78 -10.38 4.75 -3.73
CA GLN A 78 -11.27 5.25 -2.68
C GLN A 78 -10.50 5.80 -1.49
N GLN A 79 -9.42 5.14 -1.08
CA GLN A 79 -8.58 5.61 0.03
C GLN A 79 -7.93 6.95 -0.29
N LEU A 80 -7.39 7.11 -1.49
CA LEU A 80 -6.77 8.36 -1.92
C LEU A 80 -7.78 9.49 -2.09
N GLU A 81 -8.97 9.20 -2.64
CA GLU A 81 -10.07 10.15 -2.75
C GLU A 81 -10.56 10.60 -1.37
N ASN A 82 -10.52 9.74 -0.34
CA ASN A 82 -10.86 10.11 1.03
C ASN A 82 -9.94 11.19 1.61
N HIS A 83 -8.65 11.18 1.25
CA HIS A 83 -7.70 12.22 1.64
C HIS A 83 -7.94 13.55 0.91
N LEU A 84 -8.78 13.53 -0.14
CA LEU A 84 -9.17 14.69 -0.92
C LEU A 84 -10.56 15.19 -0.55
N HIS A 85 -11.17 14.82 0.59
CA HIS A 85 -12.45 15.37 1.06
C HIS A 85 -12.27 16.52 2.09
N GLY A 86 -13.24 17.44 2.16
CA GLY A 86 -13.26 18.60 3.08
C GLY A 86 -13.40 19.95 2.36
N GLU A 87 -13.53 21.06 3.10
CA GLU A 87 -13.51 22.40 2.52
C GLU A 87 -12.10 22.72 1.97
N TYR A 88 -12.06 23.17 0.72
CA TYR A 88 -10.84 23.24 -0.11
C TYR A 88 -10.16 24.62 -0.09
N SER A 89 -10.27 25.36 1.00
CA SER A 89 -9.77 26.74 1.06
C SER A 89 -8.25 26.87 0.96
N GLU A 90 -7.49 25.78 1.17
CA GLU A 90 -6.03 25.79 1.04
C GLU A 90 -5.50 24.59 0.25
N LEU A 91 -5.10 24.82 -1.01
CA LEU A 91 -4.48 23.83 -1.90
C LEU A 91 -3.31 23.10 -1.22
N ARG A 92 -2.52 23.80 -0.40
CA ARG A 92 -1.40 23.24 0.37
C ARG A 92 -1.86 22.12 1.30
N GLU A 93 -2.86 22.38 2.13
CA GLU A 93 -3.34 21.40 3.10
C GLU A 93 -3.96 20.18 2.42
N MET A 94 -4.60 20.37 1.26
CA MET A 94 -5.07 19.26 0.43
C MET A 94 -3.90 18.40 -0.08
N LEU A 95 -2.85 19.02 -0.64
CA LEU A 95 -1.67 18.31 -1.14
C LEU A 95 -0.92 17.57 -0.02
N ARG A 96 -0.81 18.19 1.16
CA ARG A 96 -0.19 17.59 2.34
C ARG A 96 -0.94 16.35 2.80
N ARG A 97 -2.26 16.44 2.98
CA ARG A 97 -3.10 15.28 3.34
C ARG A 97 -3.02 14.16 2.30
N TYR A 98 -3.03 14.52 1.03
CA TYR A 98 -2.87 13.55 -0.06
C TYR A 98 -1.50 12.86 -0.02
N ALA A 99 -0.41 13.62 0.17
CA ALA A 99 0.94 13.09 0.27
C ALA A 99 1.11 12.13 1.45
N HIS A 100 0.66 12.51 2.64
CA HIS A 100 0.67 11.64 3.81
C HIS A 100 -0.19 10.39 3.61
N GLY A 101 -1.38 10.54 3.03
CA GLY A 101 -2.26 9.42 2.73
C GLY A 101 -1.63 8.42 1.76
N TYR A 102 -1.05 8.92 0.67
CA TYR A 102 -0.36 8.09 -0.31
C TYR A 102 0.88 7.42 0.27
N TYR A 103 1.78 8.17 0.91
CA TYR A 103 3.02 7.63 1.47
C TYR A 103 2.74 6.65 2.62
N GLY A 104 1.82 6.99 3.52
CA GLY A 104 1.38 6.13 4.61
C GLY A 104 0.83 4.79 4.09
N MET A 105 0.00 4.82 3.05
CA MET A 105 -0.50 3.62 2.38
C MET A 105 0.64 2.77 1.79
N LEU A 106 1.67 3.38 1.18
CA LEU A 106 2.84 2.63 0.67
C LEU A 106 3.59 1.93 1.81
N VAL A 107 3.81 2.63 2.93
CA VAL A 107 4.51 2.10 4.10
C VAL A 107 3.71 0.99 4.79
N GLU A 108 2.40 1.18 4.95
CA GLU A 108 1.50 0.18 5.55
C GLU A 108 1.46 -1.10 4.72
N ARG A 109 1.49 -0.98 3.39
CA ARG A 109 1.41 -2.11 2.45
C ARG A 109 2.77 -2.59 1.95
N LYS A 110 3.87 -2.21 2.63
CA LYS A 110 5.24 -2.42 2.13
C LYS A 110 5.55 -3.88 1.78
N GLU A 111 5.12 -4.85 2.59
CA GLU A 111 5.41 -6.26 2.32
C GLU A 111 4.76 -6.70 1.01
N ILE A 112 3.50 -6.32 0.79
CA ILE A 112 2.76 -6.67 -0.44
C ILE A 112 3.43 -6.01 -1.65
N LEU A 113 3.82 -4.73 -1.54
CA LEU A 113 4.53 -4.02 -2.60
C LEU A 113 5.91 -4.65 -2.91
N MET A 114 6.64 -5.11 -1.90
CA MET A 114 7.90 -5.84 -2.11
C MET A 114 7.67 -7.18 -2.81
N ILE A 115 6.62 -7.93 -2.43
CA ILE A 115 6.22 -9.15 -3.13
C ILE A 115 5.93 -8.85 -4.59
N CYS A 116 5.15 -7.80 -4.85
CA CYS A 116 4.81 -7.39 -6.20
C CYS A 116 6.06 -7.10 -7.05
N MET A 117 7.06 -6.43 -6.49
CA MET A 117 8.30 -6.14 -7.21
C MET A 117 9.14 -7.38 -7.49
N ILE A 118 9.20 -8.31 -6.53
CA ILE A 118 9.99 -9.55 -6.68
C ILE A 118 9.33 -10.48 -7.71
N GLU A 119 7.99 -10.51 -7.73
CA GLU A 119 7.22 -11.47 -8.53
C GLU A 119 6.67 -10.89 -9.83
N ALA A 120 6.86 -9.60 -10.10
CA ALA A 120 6.44 -8.94 -11.32
C ALA A 120 6.82 -9.76 -12.57
N ASP A 121 8.09 -10.15 -12.71
CA ASP A 121 8.58 -10.86 -13.90
C ASP A 121 8.01 -12.29 -14.06
N ASN A 122 7.48 -12.87 -12.98
CA ASN A 122 6.98 -14.24 -12.95
C ASN A 122 5.45 -14.33 -13.08
N HIS A 123 4.73 -13.25 -12.74
CA HIS A 123 3.28 -13.23 -12.57
C HIS A 123 2.65 -12.00 -13.25
N PRO A 124 2.11 -12.11 -14.48
CA PRO A 124 1.54 -10.98 -15.22
C PRO A 124 0.43 -10.22 -14.47
N GLU A 125 -0.38 -10.92 -13.68
CA GLU A 125 -1.41 -10.35 -12.80
C GLU A 125 -0.80 -9.44 -11.72
N VAL A 126 0.39 -9.78 -11.22
CA VAL A 126 1.12 -9.00 -10.22
C VAL A 126 1.65 -7.71 -10.81
N ILE A 127 2.15 -7.72 -12.05
CA ILE A 127 2.58 -6.49 -12.75
C ILE A 127 1.43 -5.50 -12.86
N LYS A 128 0.26 -5.96 -13.31
CA LYS A 128 -0.92 -5.10 -13.49
C LYS A 128 -1.36 -4.47 -12.17
N LEU A 129 -1.36 -5.27 -11.11
CA LEU A 129 -1.74 -4.80 -9.78
C LEU A 129 -0.71 -3.81 -9.25
N PHE A 130 0.58 -4.09 -9.40
CA PHE A 130 1.66 -3.21 -8.97
C PHE A 130 1.62 -1.87 -9.70
N SER A 131 1.50 -1.86 -11.03
CA SER A 131 1.45 -0.63 -11.83
C SER A 131 0.20 0.19 -11.54
N SER A 132 -0.91 -0.44 -11.14
CA SER A 132 -2.14 0.26 -10.77
C SER A 132 -1.95 1.18 -9.56
N VAL A 133 -0.99 0.91 -8.66
CA VAL A 133 -0.78 1.71 -7.45
C VAL A 133 -0.35 3.15 -7.77
N PRO A 134 0.81 3.40 -8.41
CA PRO A 134 1.20 4.76 -8.78
C PRO A 134 0.29 5.35 -9.86
N VAL A 135 -0.23 4.56 -10.80
CA VAL A 135 -1.13 5.06 -11.85
C VAL A 135 -2.41 5.63 -11.23
N THR A 136 -3.06 4.90 -10.34
CA THR A 136 -4.28 5.35 -9.65
C THR A 136 -4.00 6.62 -8.84
N ALA A 137 -2.84 6.70 -8.17
CA ALA A 137 -2.47 7.89 -7.44
C ALA A 137 -2.36 9.13 -8.37
N VAL A 138 -1.62 9.00 -9.47
CA VAL A 138 -1.51 10.08 -10.46
C VAL A 138 -2.88 10.49 -11.01
N GLU A 139 -3.73 9.53 -11.37
CA GLU A 139 -5.07 9.81 -11.89
C GLU A 139 -5.95 10.57 -10.89
N VAL A 140 -5.96 10.15 -9.62
CA VAL A 140 -6.76 10.78 -8.56
C VAL A 140 -6.32 12.22 -8.33
N LEU A 141 -5.01 12.47 -8.20
CA LEU A 141 -4.49 13.82 -7.99
C LEU A 141 -4.69 14.70 -9.24
N CYS A 142 -4.42 14.16 -10.44
CA CYS A 142 -4.61 14.87 -11.71
C CYS A 142 -6.06 15.34 -11.87
N SER A 143 -7.03 14.45 -11.65
CA SER A 143 -8.46 14.78 -11.73
C SER A 143 -8.84 15.88 -10.74
N LYS A 144 -8.27 15.83 -9.53
CA LYS A 144 -8.53 16.88 -8.54
C LYS A 144 -7.95 18.24 -8.95
N LEU A 145 -6.72 18.28 -9.45
CA LEU A 145 -6.11 19.52 -9.95
C LEU A 145 -6.89 20.10 -11.13
N GLN A 146 -7.38 19.27 -12.05
CA GLN A 146 -8.26 19.69 -13.15
C GLN A 146 -9.57 20.29 -12.62
N GLN A 147 -10.17 19.73 -11.57
CA GLN A 147 -11.36 20.30 -10.93
C GLN A 147 -11.11 21.72 -10.41
N PHE A 148 -9.96 21.99 -9.78
CA PHE A 148 -9.59 23.35 -9.35
C PHE A 148 -9.40 24.30 -10.54
N GLN A 149 -8.87 23.82 -11.66
CA GLN A 149 -8.72 24.61 -12.89
C GLN A 149 -10.08 24.96 -13.51
N ASP A 150 -11.00 23.99 -13.56
CA ASP A 150 -12.35 24.19 -14.10
C ASP A 150 -13.20 25.15 -13.24
N GLN A 151 -12.93 25.19 -11.93
CA GLN A 151 -13.54 26.12 -10.98
C GLN A 151 -12.87 27.51 -10.98
N GLY A 152 -11.78 27.70 -11.73
CA GLY A 152 -11.03 28.96 -11.79
C GLY A 152 -10.14 29.24 -10.59
N HIS A 153 -9.91 28.26 -9.72
CA HIS A 153 -9.00 28.36 -8.56
C HIS A 153 -7.53 28.17 -8.93
N LEU A 154 -7.25 27.52 -10.07
CA LEU A 154 -5.90 27.31 -10.61
C LEU A 154 -5.83 27.70 -12.08
N PRO A 155 -4.67 28.17 -12.58
CA PRO A 155 -4.48 28.42 -14.00
C PRO A 155 -4.47 27.09 -14.78
N LYS A 156 -4.86 27.15 -16.06
CA LYS A 156 -4.83 25.98 -16.96
C LYS A 156 -3.40 25.61 -17.33
N LYS A 157 -2.82 24.70 -16.56
CA LYS A 157 -1.49 24.10 -16.72
C LYS A 157 -1.60 22.57 -16.82
N ASP A 158 -0.50 21.90 -17.18
CA ASP A 158 -0.46 20.44 -17.30
C ASP A 158 -0.58 19.74 -15.93
N SER A 159 -1.81 19.40 -15.56
CA SER A 159 -2.14 18.69 -14.32
C SER A 159 -1.60 17.26 -14.28
N PHE A 160 -1.42 16.61 -15.43
CA PHE A 160 -0.90 15.24 -15.48
C PHE A 160 0.57 15.22 -15.09
N THR A 161 1.39 16.08 -15.71
CA THR A 161 2.82 16.18 -15.39
C THR A 161 3.03 16.60 -13.93
N ALA A 162 2.22 17.56 -13.44
CA ALA A 162 2.25 18.00 -12.05
C ALA A 162 1.96 16.83 -11.07
N ALA A 163 0.88 16.10 -11.29
CA ALA A 163 0.52 14.95 -10.46
C ALA A 163 1.55 13.81 -10.55
N LEU A 164 2.06 13.54 -11.75
CA LEU A 164 3.10 12.52 -11.99
C LEU A 164 4.36 12.82 -11.18
N MET A 165 4.88 14.04 -11.24
CA MET A 165 6.09 14.43 -10.50
C MET A 165 5.88 14.36 -8.99
N PHE A 166 4.73 14.84 -8.51
CA PHE A 166 4.39 14.81 -7.09
C PHE A 166 4.32 13.38 -6.56
N VAL A 167 3.53 12.50 -7.19
CA VAL A 167 3.38 11.09 -6.81
C VAL A 167 4.70 10.33 -6.93
N SER A 168 5.47 10.57 -8.00
CA SER A 168 6.75 9.90 -8.23
C SER A 168 7.78 10.22 -7.14
N THR A 169 7.73 11.42 -6.56
CA THR A 169 8.62 11.82 -5.46
C THR A 169 8.44 10.90 -4.25
N PHE A 170 7.19 10.68 -3.82
CA PHE A 170 6.87 9.81 -2.68
C PHE A 170 7.09 8.34 -2.99
N PHE A 171 6.76 7.90 -4.21
CA PHE A 171 7.02 6.53 -4.63
C PHE A 171 8.53 6.24 -4.66
N TYR A 172 9.33 7.16 -5.18
CA TYR A 172 10.79 7.03 -5.18
C TYR A 172 11.37 7.06 -3.75
N ALA A 173 10.89 7.95 -2.88
CA ALA A 173 11.31 7.97 -1.47
C ALA A 173 11.03 6.62 -0.77
N PHE A 174 9.85 6.04 -1.01
CA PHE A 174 9.51 4.71 -0.53
C PHE A 174 10.48 3.64 -1.08
N MET A 175 10.76 3.66 -2.38
CA MET A 175 11.70 2.72 -3.03
C MET A 175 13.11 2.84 -2.48
N ALA A 176 13.61 4.07 -2.34
CA ALA A 176 14.94 4.35 -1.82
C ALA A 176 15.12 3.80 -0.40
N LYS A 177 14.13 4.05 0.46
CA LYS A 177 14.13 3.63 1.87
C LYS A 177 13.94 2.12 2.05
N HIS A 178 12.97 1.51 1.35
CA HIS A 178 12.55 0.15 1.65
C HIS A 178 13.08 -0.91 0.69
N ARG A 179 13.49 -0.54 -0.53
CA ARG A 179 13.93 -1.51 -1.56
C ARG A 179 15.40 -1.41 -1.92
N ILE A 180 15.91 -0.19 -2.06
CA ILE A 180 17.28 0.09 -2.53
C ILE A 180 18.25 0.17 -1.34
N ASN A 181 17.73 0.30 -0.10
CA ASN A 181 18.51 0.55 1.12
C ASN A 181 19.50 1.70 0.92
N LEU A 182 19.08 2.71 0.17
CA LEU A 182 19.86 3.90 -0.05
C LEU A 182 19.81 4.71 1.25
N ALA A 183 20.97 5.04 1.81
CA ALA A 183 21.08 5.91 2.99
C ALA A 183 20.78 7.36 2.61
N LEU A 184 19.54 7.62 2.19
CA LEU A 184 19.02 8.97 2.10
C LEU A 184 18.50 9.32 3.49
N ASP A 185 19.06 10.38 4.08
CA ASP A 185 18.49 11.02 5.26
C ASP A 185 17.26 11.82 4.83
N LEU A 186 16.16 11.11 4.57
CA LEU A 186 14.88 11.69 4.18
C LEU A 186 14.06 11.95 5.42
N ASP A 187 13.98 13.21 5.81
CA ASP A 187 12.90 13.68 6.65
C ASP A 187 11.61 13.68 5.82
N GLU A 188 10.70 12.76 6.15
CA GLU A 188 9.43 12.56 5.45
C GLU A 188 8.55 13.81 5.49
N GLU A 189 8.56 14.54 6.61
CA GLU A 189 7.76 15.76 6.78
C GLU A 189 8.34 16.88 5.92
N GLN A 190 9.66 17.06 5.97
CA GLN A 190 10.34 18.06 5.13
C GLN A 190 10.18 17.75 3.64
N LEU A 191 10.18 16.47 3.26
CA LEU A 191 9.92 16.05 1.88
C LEU A 191 8.50 16.44 1.44
N VAL A 192 7.49 16.21 2.29
CA VAL A 192 6.10 16.59 2.00
C VAL A 192 5.98 18.10 1.83
N GLU A 193 6.51 18.89 2.75
CA GLU A 193 6.43 20.37 2.67
C GLU A 193 7.15 20.90 1.43
N ASN A 194 8.37 20.42 1.15
CA ASN A 194 9.13 20.83 -0.04
C ASN A 194 8.43 20.43 -1.35
N ALA A 195 7.86 19.22 -1.42
CA ALA A 195 7.12 18.76 -2.59
C ALA A 195 5.87 19.61 -2.82
N CYS A 196 5.16 19.99 -1.74
CA CYS A 196 4.01 20.90 -1.82
C CYS A 196 4.44 22.27 -2.32
N ASP A 197 5.50 22.86 -1.77
CA ASP A 197 6.04 24.15 -2.20
C ASP A 197 6.39 24.16 -3.69
N ILE A 198 7.17 23.16 -4.14
CA ILE A 198 7.60 23.05 -5.54
C ILE A 198 6.39 22.92 -6.46
N LEU A 199 5.43 22.06 -6.11
CA LEU A 199 4.24 21.84 -6.92
C LEU A 199 3.40 23.12 -6.99
N ILE A 200 3.06 23.72 -5.84
CA ILE A 200 2.24 24.94 -5.75
C ILE A 200 2.87 26.05 -6.56
N ASN A 201 4.15 26.36 -6.33
CA ASN A 201 4.86 27.41 -7.07
C ASN A 201 4.93 27.13 -8.58
N GLY A 202 4.96 25.85 -8.98
CA GLY A 202 4.93 25.44 -10.38
C GLY A 202 3.55 25.59 -11.03
N ILE A 203 2.46 25.36 -10.28
CA ILE A 203 1.09 25.32 -10.80
C ILE A 203 0.25 26.57 -10.51
N THR A 204 0.69 27.47 -9.64
CA THR A 204 0.08 28.80 -9.46
C THR A 204 0.75 29.84 -10.34
N ASP A 205 0.12 30.99 -10.53
CA ASP A 205 0.80 32.15 -11.11
C ASP A 205 1.68 32.80 -10.04
N LYS A 206 2.80 33.40 -10.46
CA LYS A 206 3.57 34.26 -9.55
C LYS A 206 2.70 35.46 -9.22
N GLN A 207 2.38 35.67 -7.95
CA GLN A 207 1.91 36.98 -7.51
C GLN A 207 3.07 37.97 -7.79
N ASN A 208 2.88 38.83 -8.78
CA ASN A 208 3.78 39.96 -9.05
C ASN A 208 3.61 41.02 -7.97
#